data_AF-A0A1D6Q4U9-F1
#
_entry.id   AF-A0A1D6Q4U9-F1
#
_cell.length_a   1.000
_cell.length_b   1.000
_cell.length_c   1.000
_cell.angle_alpha   90.00
_cell.angle_beta   90.00
_cell.angle_gamma   90.00
#
_symmetry.space_group_name_H-M   'P 1'
#
loop_
_entity.id
_entity.type
_entity.pdbx_description
1 polymer ?
#
loop_
_entity_poly.entity_id
_entity_poly.type
_entity_poly.pdbx_seq_one_letter_code
_entity_poly.pdbx_strand_id
1 'polypeptide(L)'
;MYSWQEQAVHGRSHLSDVFALIEMLSMPGLFVEVAQVIERALLRGSFGLQLVAMVLERRHSYRSSSKSGSVVNDSQNKEVLLDGQFEPLSVQENDFTSVLALGEVLSLSTETKVQDFVRMLYAIIFKIYAEDHHRYRILKGLVERATNTSDNCRAVDIDMDVLVFLVKEEYGIARPVLNMMCEVAEVAQADRANLWHQICATEDENIRLREDMEMEQTNFTNEKIALNQRLTELEATIGSLRSELKAERDRFTREKKALSDQMREIENQLEWVRSEKDDQIAKLSSEKRNLHDRLNDAESQLALVKARKREELKKVTKEKNTLAEQLKNAEASRKRFDDELKRYAAETQTREEIRKSLENEVRRLTQTVGQTEGEKREKEEQITRCEAYIDGMESKLQVCQQYIRTLETSLQEEVARHAPLYGVGVESLSFNELEALANIHEQSLRQIKAIQQRKGSSHLLGGTALSHIPALFSPPPPSAAVGSPASRIPASPMAPNGAGMHGNGHHMNSTTGGRWFNPS
;
A
#
# COMPACT_ATOMS: atom_id res chain seq x y z
N MET A 1 47.40 173.51 -13.66
CA MET A 1 47.78 172.63 -14.79
C MET A 1 48.68 171.54 -14.25
N TYR A 2 48.21 170.29 -14.18
CA TYR A 2 48.98 169.03 -14.02
C TYR A 2 47.92 167.90 -14.04
N SER A 3 47.92 167.01 -15.04
CA SER A 3 47.09 165.79 -15.13
C SER A 3 47.28 165.08 -16.48
N TRP A 4 47.36 165.83 -17.58
CA TRP A 4 47.46 165.32 -18.97
C TRP A 4 48.64 164.37 -19.24
N GLN A 5 49.63 164.30 -18.35
CA GLN A 5 50.79 163.42 -18.48
C GLN A 5 50.58 162.05 -17.81
N GLU A 6 49.77 161.95 -16.76
CA GLU A 6 49.47 160.67 -16.10
C GLU A 6 48.60 159.77 -16.99
N GLN A 7 47.60 160.36 -17.65
CA GLN A 7 46.68 159.60 -18.52
C GLN A 7 47.38 159.08 -19.79
N ALA A 8 48.35 159.82 -20.32
CA ALA A 8 49.21 159.40 -21.43
C ALA A 8 50.26 158.34 -21.03
N VAL A 9 50.68 158.32 -19.76
CA VAL A 9 51.60 157.30 -19.22
C VAL A 9 50.86 155.99 -18.90
N HIS A 10 49.70 156.05 -18.22
CA HIS A 10 48.86 154.87 -17.97
C HIS A 10 48.40 154.19 -19.28
N GLY A 11 48.04 154.99 -20.30
CA GLY A 11 47.72 154.46 -21.63
C GLY A 11 48.89 153.76 -22.33
N ARG A 12 50.14 154.03 -21.94
CA ARG A 12 51.33 153.36 -22.48
C ARG A 12 51.68 152.07 -21.73
N SER A 13 51.54 152.01 -20.39
CA SER A 13 51.77 150.78 -19.63
C SER A 13 50.81 149.68 -20.07
N HIS A 14 49.51 149.95 -20.12
CA HIS A 14 48.50 148.95 -20.47
C HIS A 14 48.63 148.39 -21.89
N LEU A 15 49.26 149.11 -22.82
CA LEU A 15 49.55 148.59 -24.16
C LEU A 15 50.69 147.56 -24.12
N SER A 16 51.74 147.80 -23.33
CA SER A 16 52.82 146.83 -23.11
C SER A 16 52.32 145.60 -22.31
N ASP A 17 51.45 145.80 -21.32
CA ASP A 17 50.84 144.72 -20.53
C ASP A 17 50.04 143.77 -21.44
N VAL A 18 49.17 144.31 -22.31
CA VAL A 18 48.37 143.54 -23.27
C VAL A 18 49.24 142.86 -24.34
N PHE A 19 50.33 143.51 -24.78
CA PHE A 19 51.29 142.89 -25.70
C PHE A 19 51.98 141.68 -25.06
N ALA A 20 52.42 141.79 -23.81
CA ALA A 20 53.02 140.69 -23.06
C ALA A 20 52.02 139.55 -22.80
N LEU A 21 50.77 139.87 -22.42
CA LEU A 21 49.72 138.86 -22.25
C LEU A 21 49.47 138.06 -23.54
N ILE A 22 49.34 138.73 -24.68
CA ILE A 22 49.13 138.06 -25.98
C ILE A 22 50.35 137.21 -26.40
N GLU A 23 51.57 137.65 -26.07
CA GLU A 23 52.77 136.84 -26.30
C GLU A 23 52.83 135.61 -25.38
N MET A 24 52.41 135.73 -24.11
CA MET A 24 52.37 134.60 -23.18
C MET A 24 51.27 133.57 -23.51
N LEU A 25 50.18 133.95 -24.18
CA LEU A 25 49.21 132.99 -24.75
C LEU A 25 49.84 132.07 -25.80
N SER A 26 50.90 132.52 -26.48
CA SER A 26 51.67 131.68 -27.43
C SER A 26 52.63 130.70 -26.75
N MET A 27 52.64 130.64 -25.40
CA MET A 27 53.37 129.64 -24.62
C MET A 27 52.40 128.64 -23.99
N PRO A 28 52.32 127.38 -24.46
CA PRO A 28 51.31 126.42 -24.00
C PRO A 28 51.30 126.18 -22.48
N GLY A 29 52.47 126.23 -21.82
CA GLY A 29 52.60 126.06 -20.36
C GLY A 29 52.23 127.28 -19.51
N LEU A 30 51.65 128.33 -20.09
CA LEU A 30 51.12 129.52 -19.40
C LEU A 30 49.72 129.92 -19.89
N PHE A 31 49.18 129.21 -20.90
CA PHE A 31 47.98 129.63 -21.61
C PHE A 31 46.74 129.75 -20.70
N VAL A 32 46.53 128.78 -19.79
CA VAL A 32 45.36 128.74 -18.89
C VAL A 32 45.44 129.86 -17.86
N GLU A 33 46.61 130.05 -17.25
CA GLU A 33 46.88 131.10 -16.27
C GLU A 33 46.69 132.49 -16.88
N VAL A 34 47.18 132.69 -18.11
CA VAL A 34 47.08 133.95 -18.85
C VAL A 34 45.64 134.22 -19.30
N ALA A 35 44.91 133.21 -19.78
CA ALA A 35 43.49 133.34 -20.08
C ALA A 35 42.67 133.76 -18.84
N GLN A 36 42.92 133.14 -17.67
CA GLN A 36 42.30 133.54 -16.41
C GLN A 36 42.75 134.94 -15.93
N VAL A 37 43.98 135.38 -16.22
CA VAL A 37 44.42 136.76 -15.95
C VAL A 37 43.66 137.74 -16.85
N ILE A 38 43.51 137.43 -18.13
CA ILE A 38 42.74 138.23 -19.10
C ILE A 38 41.27 138.35 -18.67
N GLU A 39 40.60 137.24 -18.34
CA GLU A 39 39.21 137.25 -17.85
C GLU A 39 39.05 138.16 -16.63
N ARG A 40 39.89 137.98 -15.60
CA ARG A 40 39.86 138.83 -14.39
C ARG A 40 40.20 140.29 -14.67
N ALA A 41 41.03 140.58 -15.66
CA ALA A 41 41.34 141.95 -16.09
C ALA A 41 40.16 142.60 -16.83
N LEU A 42 39.45 141.85 -17.67
CA LEU A 42 38.24 142.31 -18.38
C LEU A 42 37.10 142.60 -17.40
N LEU A 43 36.84 141.70 -16.44
CA LEU A 43 35.82 141.91 -15.39
C LEU A 43 36.07 143.18 -14.56
N ARG A 44 37.35 143.49 -14.33
CA ARG A 44 37.84 144.71 -13.64
C ARG A 44 37.95 145.95 -14.54
N GLY A 45 37.76 145.82 -15.85
CA GLY A 45 37.93 146.91 -16.83
C GLY A 45 39.37 147.41 -16.98
N SER A 46 40.37 146.58 -16.66
CA SER A 46 41.79 146.98 -16.61
C SER A 46 42.39 147.29 -17.99
N PHE A 47 41.86 146.66 -19.05
CA PHE A 47 42.07 147.07 -20.43
C PHE A 47 40.78 146.82 -21.23
N GLY A 48 40.59 147.60 -22.29
CA GLY A 48 39.43 147.50 -23.17
C GLY A 48 39.78 146.95 -24.55
N LEU A 49 38.74 146.59 -25.29
CA LEU A 49 38.79 146.04 -26.65
C LEU A 49 39.78 146.77 -27.58
N GLN A 50 39.79 148.11 -27.56
CA GLN A 50 40.65 148.93 -28.43
C GLN A 50 42.15 148.66 -28.23
N LEU A 51 42.60 148.34 -27.00
CA LEU A 51 44.00 147.99 -26.74
C LEU A 51 44.36 146.63 -27.34
N VAL A 52 43.46 145.65 -27.21
CA VAL A 52 43.60 144.32 -27.82
C VAL A 52 43.64 144.42 -29.34
N ALA A 53 42.72 145.19 -29.95
CA ALA A 53 42.70 145.46 -31.39
C ALA A 53 44.04 146.03 -31.88
N MET A 54 44.50 147.15 -31.30
CA MET A 54 45.76 147.79 -31.72
C MET A 54 47.00 146.90 -31.51
N VAL A 55 47.01 146.05 -30.48
CA VAL A 55 48.11 145.11 -30.24
C VAL A 55 48.09 143.98 -31.27
N LEU A 56 46.93 143.38 -31.56
CA LEU A 56 46.79 142.35 -32.59
C LEU A 56 47.11 142.89 -33.99
N GLU A 57 46.58 144.07 -34.36
CA GLU A 57 46.91 144.74 -35.62
C GLU A 57 48.41 145.01 -35.76
N ARG A 58 49.07 145.48 -34.68
CA ARG A 58 50.52 145.73 -34.67
C ARG A 58 51.33 144.44 -34.79
N ARG A 59 50.97 143.37 -34.05
CA ARG A 59 51.66 142.07 -34.13
C ARG A 59 51.47 141.42 -35.49
N HIS A 60 50.25 141.46 -36.03
CA HIS A 60 49.94 140.96 -37.36
C HIS A 60 50.72 141.73 -38.44
N SER A 61 50.71 143.07 -38.40
CA SER A 61 51.46 143.91 -39.33
C SER A 61 52.98 143.73 -39.24
N TYR A 62 53.52 143.48 -38.04
CA TYR A 62 54.94 143.20 -37.83
C TYR A 62 55.34 141.83 -38.42
N ARG A 63 54.51 140.79 -38.21
CA ARG A 63 54.71 139.45 -38.79
C ARG A 63 54.55 139.45 -40.33
N SER A 64 53.53 140.13 -40.88
CA SER A 64 53.33 140.20 -42.33
C SER A 64 54.42 141.02 -43.03
N SER A 65 54.84 142.15 -42.44
CA SER A 65 56.00 142.93 -42.92
C SER A 65 57.29 142.12 -42.90
N SER A 66 57.54 141.35 -41.82
CA SER A 66 58.69 140.44 -41.73
C SER A 66 58.68 139.37 -42.82
N LYS A 67 57.50 138.88 -43.22
CA LYS A 67 57.34 137.92 -44.32
C LYS A 67 57.64 138.52 -45.70
N SER A 68 57.51 139.83 -45.88
CA SER A 68 57.86 140.56 -47.11
C SER A 68 59.37 140.75 -47.30
N GLY A 69 60.18 140.54 -46.26
CA GLY A 69 61.64 140.76 -46.29
C GLY A 69 62.48 139.58 -46.77
N SER A 70 61.89 138.43 -47.08
CA SER A 70 62.62 137.16 -47.32
C SER A 70 62.38 136.59 -48.72
N VAL A 71 62.81 137.32 -49.76
CA VAL A 71 62.83 136.83 -51.16
C VAL A 71 64.23 136.97 -51.75
N VAL A 72 65.10 136.00 -51.42
CA VAL A 72 66.33 135.69 -52.17
C VAL A 72 66.50 134.17 -52.16
N ASN A 73 66.32 133.55 -53.33
CA ASN A 73 66.57 132.14 -53.65
C ASN A 73 65.67 131.11 -52.92
N ASP A 74 65.18 130.01 -53.54
CA ASP A 74 65.33 129.53 -54.93
C ASP A 74 64.00 129.04 -55.52
N SER A 75 63.90 129.03 -56.86
CA SER A 75 62.67 128.72 -57.60
C SER A 75 62.80 127.47 -58.50
N GLN A 76 62.62 126.27 -57.94
CA GLN A 76 62.28 125.02 -58.64
C GLN A 76 61.37 124.18 -57.71
N ASN A 77 60.07 123.96 -57.98
CA ASN A 77 59.49 123.03 -58.98
C ASN A 77 60.10 121.60 -58.92
N LYS A 78 59.37 120.47 -58.88
CA LYS A 78 57.91 120.15 -58.82
C LYS A 78 57.77 118.60 -58.68
N GLU A 79 56.66 117.89 -58.40
CA GLU A 79 55.24 118.18 -58.07
C GLU A 79 54.60 116.92 -57.41
N VAL A 80 53.32 117.00 -56.99
CA VAL A 80 52.37 115.89 -56.66
C VAL A 80 52.57 115.10 -55.36
N LEU A 81 51.67 115.33 -54.39
CA LEU A 81 50.87 114.25 -53.80
C LEU A 81 49.51 114.79 -53.31
N LEU A 82 48.47 113.96 -53.37
CA LEU A 82 47.11 114.23 -52.91
C LEU A 82 46.89 113.60 -51.53
N ASP A 83 46.83 114.41 -50.47
CA ASP A 83 45.97 114.15 -49.30
C ASP A 83 45.61 115.47 -48.59
N GLY A 84 44.51 115.49 -47.85
CA GLY A 84 43.93 116.67 -47.18
C GLY A 84 44.62 117.09 -45.89
N GLN A 85 45.94 116.87 -45.77
CA GLN A 85 46.69 117.07 -44.53
C GLN A 85 47.44 118.41 -44.54
N PHE A 86 46.95 119.38 -43.76
CA PHE A 86 47.61 120.70 -43.62
C PHE A 86 49.00 120.54 -42.99
N GLU A 87 50.04 120.88 -43.75
CA GLU A 87 51.42 120.88 -43.27
C GLU A 87 51.67 122.08 -42.32
N PRO A 88 52.19 121.87 -41.10
CA PRO A 88 52.25 122.93 -40.09
C PRO A 88 53.36 123.95 -40.39
N LEU A 89 52.97 125.13 -40.89
CA LEU A 89 53.81 126.33 -41.06
C LEU A 89 54.14 126.97 -39.69
N SER A 90 54.92 126.22 -38.92
CA SER A 90 55.10 126.20 -37.46
C SER A 90 55.65 127.46 -36.76
N VAL A 91 55.59 128.62 -37.41
CA VAL A 91 55.99 129.92 -36.84
C VAL A 91 54.90 130.98 -36.98
N GLN A 92 54.05 130.94 -38.02
CA GLN A 92 53.06 132.00 -38.25
C GLN A 92 51.77 131.83 -37.43
N GLU A 93 51.32 130.61 -37.18
CA GLU A 93 50.03 130.32 -36.54
C GLU A 93 49.90 130.76 -35.08
N ASN A 94 50.99 130.85 -34.30
CA ASN A 94 50.92 130.96 -32.84
C ASN A 94 49.96 132.07 -32.34
N ASP A 95 50.12 133.30 -32.84
CA ASP A 95 49.26 134.42 -32.46
C ASP A 95 47.78 134.18 -32.86
N PHE A 96 47.50 133.57 -34.02
CA PHE A 96 46.14 133.26 -34.45
C PHE A 96 45.51 132.17 -33.58
N THR A 97 46.18 131.01 -33.49
CA THR A 97 45.66 129.83 -32.80
C THR A 97 45.49 130.08 -31.31
N SER A 98 46.43 130.80 -30.67
CA SER A 98 46.33 131.12 -29.24
C SER A 98 45.26 132.19 -28.95
N VAL A 99 45.01 133.14 -29.84
CA VAL A 99 43.98 134.17 -29.63
C VAL A 99 42.58 133.67 -30.03
N LEU A 100 42.50 132.73 -30.99
CA LEU A 100 41.29 131.95 -31.26
C LEU A 100 40.94 131.07 -30.05
N ALA A 101 41.88 130.27 -29.55
CA ALA A 101 41.67 129.43 -28.36
C ALA A 101 41.35 130.24 -27.10
N LEU A 102 41.89 131.46 -26.97
CA LEU A 102 41.46 132.40 -25.91
C LEU A 102 39.96 132.73 -26.05
N GLY A 103 39.50 133.02 -27.27
CA GLY A 103 38.07 133.21 -27.54
C GLY A 103 37.23 132.01 -27.10
N GLU A 104 37.68 130.79 -27.45
CA GLU A 104 37.00 129.54 -27.11
C GLU A 104 36.95 129.25 -25.61
N VAL A 105 38.02 129.59 -24.86
CA VAL A 105 38.02 129.49 -23.39
C VAL A 105 37.15 130.57 -22.75
N LEU A 106 37.19 131.81 -23.25
CA LEU A 106 36.38 132.91 -22.72
C LEU A 106 34.88 132.76 -23.06
N SER A 107 34.52 132.03 -24.14
CA SER A 107 33.13 131.61 -24.43
C SER A 107 32.52 130.81 -23.26
N LEU A 108 33.32 130.06 -22.49
CA LEU A 108 32.83 129.30 -21.33
C LEU A 108 32.45 130.17 -20.12
N SER A 109 32.72 131.48 -20.16
CA SER A 109 32.40 132.41 -19.08
C SER A 109 30.91 132.77 -19.07
N THR A 110 30.28 132.71 -17.89
CA THR A 110 28.89 133.12 -17.67
C THR A 110 28.71 134.63 -17.49
N GLU A 111 29.80 135.39 -17.47
CA GLU A 111 29.80 136.84 -17.23
C GLU A 111 29.56 137.62 -18.53
N THR A 112 28.46 138.37 -18.59
CA THR A 112 28.05 139.11 -19.80
C THR A 112 29.12 140.04 -20.35
N LYS A 113 29.94 140.65 -19.49
CA LYS A 113 31.09 141.49 -19.90
C LYS A 113 32.17 140.71 -20.67
N VAL A 114 32.38 139.44 -20.31
CA VAL A 114 33.35 138.57 -20.98
C VAL A 114 32.75 138.11 -22.31
N GLN A 115 31.47 137.74 -22.33
CA GLN A 115 30.72 137.40 -23.55
C GLN A 115 30.66 138.56 -24.56
N ASP A 116 30.43 139.79 -24.09
CA ASP A 116 30.53 141.02 -24.90
C ASP A 116 31.92 141.19 -25.52
N PHE A 117 32.97 140.99 -24.70
CA PHE A 117 34.34 141.02 -25.19
C PHE A 117 34.62 139.90 -26.21
N VAL A 118 34.10 138.68 -26.00
CA VAL A 118 34.25 137.54 -26.91
C VAL A 118 33.62 137.81 -28.27
N ARG A 119 32.37 138.31 -28.33
CA ARG A 119 31.71 138.69 -29.60
C ARG A 119 32.55 139.71 -30.39
N MET A 120 33.06 140.72 -29.70
CA MET A 120 33.92 141.73 -30.32
C MET A 120 35.33 141.23 -30.67
N LEU A 121 35.90 140.31 -29.87
CA LEU A 121 37.19 139.67 -30.12
C LEU A 121 37.13 138.81 -31.39
N TYR A 122 36.08 138.00 -31.56
CA TYR A 122 35.89 137.20 -32.77
C TYR A 122 35.81 138.06 -34.04
N ALA A 123 35.09 139.20 -33.99
CA ALA A 123 35.06 140.15 -35.11
C ALA A 123 36.44 140.78 -35.39
N ILE A 124 37.23 141.10 -34.35
CA ILE A 124 38.62 141.59 -34.52
C ILE A 124 39.50 140.52 -35.19
N ILE A 125 39.46 139.28 -34.72
CA ILE A 125 40.25 138.18 -35.32
C ILE A 125 39.82 137.99 -36.79
N PHE A 126 38.51 137.90 -37.07
CA PHE A 126 37.97 137.67 -38.42
C PHE A 126 38.32 138.79 -39.43
N LYS A 127 38.53 140.02 -38.92
CA LYS A 127 38.90 141.19 -39.69
C LYS A 127 40.41 141.36 -39.89
N ILE A 128 41.22 141.00 -38.90
CA ILE A 128 42.69 141.02 -38.97
C ILE A 128 43.20 139.86 -39.83
N TYR A 129 42.70 138.65 -39.59
CA TYR A 129 43.07 137.41 -40.29
C TYR A 129 42.07 137.16 -41.42
N ALA A 130 42.19 137.96 -42.47
CA ALA A 130 41.23 138.02 -43.57
C ALA A 130 41.31 136.84 -44.56
N GLU A 131 42.27 135.93 -44.41
CA GLU A 131 42.47 134.79 -45.31
C GLU A 131 41.40 133.70 -45.13
N ASP A 132 40.98 133.08 -46.23
CA ASP A 132 39.83 132.15 -46.26
C ASP A 132 40.01 130.93 -45.33
N HIS A 133 41.24 130.47 -45.10
CA HIS A 133 41.52 129.34 -44.20
C HIS A 133 41.37 129.71 -42.71
N HIS A 134 41.80 130.91 -42.31
CA HIS A 134 41.56 131.44 -40.96
C HIS A 134 40.06 131.63 -40.74
N ARG A 135 39.37 132.22 -41.71
CA ARG A 135 37.92 132.47 -41.68
C ARG A 135 37.11 131.18 -41.64
N TYR A 136 37.45 130.20 -42.47
CA TYR A 136 36.85 128.87 -42.45
C TYR A 136 37.02 128.20 -41.09
N ARG A 137 38.21 128.26 -40.49
CA ARG A 137 38.50 127.66 -39.18
C ARG A 137 37.73 128.33 -38.04
N ILE A 138 37.57 129.66 -38.06
CA ILE A 138 36.71 130.40 -37.12
C ILE A 138 35.26 129.94 -37.26
N LEU A 139 34.69 130.03 -38.47
CA LEU A 139 33.26 129.75 -38.70
C LEU A 139 32.92 128.27 -38.46
N LYS A 140 33.80 127.35 -38.87
CA LYS A 140 33.64 125.92 -38.63
C LYS A 140 33.66 125.61 -37.12
N GLY A 141 34.66 126.10 -36.38
CA GLY A 141 34.76 125.83 -34.93
C GLY A 141 33.56 126.39 -34.16
N LEU A 142 33.06 127.57 -34.54
CA LEU A 142 31.84 128.15 -34.00
C LEU A 142 30.60 127.28 -34.31
N VAL A 143 30.40 126.88 -35.58
CA VAL A 143 29.25 126.05 -36.00
C VAL A 143 29.31 124.67 -35.35
N GLU A 144 30.49 124.05 -35.25
CA GLU A 144 30.68 122.77 -34.57
C GLU A 144 30.30 122.86 -33.08
N ARG A 145 30.71 123.89 -32.33
CA ARG A 145 30.31 124.03 -30.92
C ARG A 145 28.82 124.33 -30.76
N ALA A 146 28.31 125.27 -31.57
CA ALA A 146 26.89 125.63 -31.62
C ALA A 146 25.96 124.44 -31.88
N THR A 147 26.40 123.47 -32.70
CA THR A 147 25.58 122.31 -33.08
C THR A 147 25.80 121.07 -32.22
N ASN A 148 26.97 120.92 -31.56
CA ASN A 148 27.27 119.77 -30.69
C ASN A 148 26.77 119.92 -29.24
N THR A 149 25.94 120.91 -28.92
CA THR A 149 25.46 121.18 -27.55
C THR A 149 24.38 120.16 -27.11
N SER A 150 24.81 118.98 -26.67
CA SER A 150 23.95 117.79 -26.47
C SER A 150 22.78 117.94 -25.47
N ASP A 151 22.86 118.85 -24.50
CA ASP A 151 21.98 118.83 -23.32
C ASP A 151 21.29 120.16 -22.97
N ASN A 152 21.54 121.27 -23.68
CA ASN A 152 21.13 122.61 -23.21
C ASN A 152 20.53 123.56 -24.26
N CYS A 153 19.39 123.19 -24.84
CA CYS A 153 18.47 124.11 -25.56
C CYS A 153 17.81 125.18 -24.65
N ARG A 154 18.48 125.62 -23.58
CA ARG A 154 18.03 126.60 -22.57
C ARG A 154 19.13 127.57 -22.12
N ALA A 155 20.39 127.32 -22.47
CA ALA A 155 21.45 128.31 -22.34
C ALA A 155 21.42 129.25 -23.55
N VAL A 156 21.83 130.51 -23.37
CA VAL A 156 22.21 131.36 -24.50
C VAL A 156 23.58 130.86 -24.97
N ASP A 157 23.62 130.19 -26.11
CA ASP A 157 24.88 129.78 -26.70
C ASP A 157 25.62 130.99 -27.27
N ILE A 158 26.77 131.30 -26.68
CA ILE A 158 27.65 132.39 -27.08
C ILE A 158 28.25 132.16 -28.47
N ASP A 159 28.46 130.91 -28.91
CA ASP A 159 29.05 130.66 -30.23
C ASP A 159 28.03 130.94 -31.35
N MET A 160 26.74 130.59 -31.17
CA MET A 160 25.64 131.11 -31.99
C MET A 160 25.51 132.63 -31.93
N ASP A 161 25.64 133.24 -30.75
CA ASP A 161 25.55 134.70 -30.58
C ASP A 161 26.71 135.43 -31.29
N VAL A 162 27.91 134.83 -31.31
CA VAL A 162 29.08 135.25 -32.10
C VAL A 162 28.80 135.08 -33.60
N LEU A 163 28.24 133.95 -34.04
CA LEU A 163 27.89 133.72 -35.45
C LEU A 163 26.86 134.75 -35.96
N VAL A 164 25.81 135.02 -35.19
CA VAL A 164 24.81 136.06 -35.49
C VAL A 164 25.46 137.45 -35.55
N PHE A 165 26.39 137.75 -34.65
CA PHE A 165 27.14 139.01 -34.66
C PHE A 165 28.03 139.14 -35.90
N LEU A 166 28.83 138.12 -36.23
CA LEU A 166 29.68 138.09 -37.44
C LEU A 166 28.85 138.23 -38.73
N VAL A 167 27.74 137.48 -38.85
CA VAL A 167 26.82 137.55 -39.99
C VAL A 167 26.18 138.92 -40.17
N LYS A 168 26.02 139.69 -39.09
CA LYS A 168 25.48 141.05 -39.10
C LYS A 168 26.51 142.12 -39.50
N GLU A 169 27.74 142.02 -38.99
CA GLU A 169 28.78 143.04 -39.19
C GLU A 169 29.62 142.85 -40.47
N GLU A 170 29.83 141.61 -40.92
CA GLU A 170 30.76 141.28 -42.01
C GLU A 170 30.05 140.67 -43.24
N TYR A 171 30.24 141.28 -44.40
CA TYR A 171 29.52 140.93 -45.63
C TYR A 171 29.94 139.56 -46.20
N GLY A 172 28.95 138.71 -46.51
CA GLY A 172 29.13 137.45 -47.22
C GLY A 172 29.20 136.19 -46.33
N ILE A 173 29.36 136.34 -45.00
CA ILE A 173 29.46 135.20 -44.05
C ILE A 173 28.19 134.35 -43.99
N ALA A 174 27.01 134.95 -44.20
CA ALA A 174 25.72 134.30 -44.02
C ALA A 174 25.59 132.96 -44.76
N ARG A 175 26.07 132.89 -46.02
CA ARG A 175 25.93 131.68 -46.85
C ARG A 175 26.90 130.55 -46.44
N PRO A 176 28.20 130.78 -46.23
CA PRO A 176 29.10 129.80 -45.61
C PRO A 176 28.56 129.21 -44.30
N VAL A 177 28.07 130.05 -43.37
CA VAL A 177 27.53 129.57 -42.08
C VAL A 177 26.27 128.72 -42.28
N LEU A 178 25.31 129.19 -43.08
CA LEU A 178 24.10 128.42 -43.36
C LEU A 178 24.40 127.09 -44.08
N ASN A 179 25.38 127.05 -44.99
CA ASN A 179 25.81 125.80 -45.62
C ASN A 179 26.36 124.81 -44.57
N MET A 180 27.28 125.24 -43.70
CA MET A 180 27.84 124.39 -42.64
C MET A 180 26.76 123.88 -41.67
N MET A 181 25.80 124.73 -41.30
CA MET A 181 24.67 124.33 -40.46
C MET A 181 23.73 123.34 -41.15
N CYS A 182 23.51 123.48 -42.47
CA CYS A 182 22.76 122.50 -43.25
C CYS A 182 23.49 121.15 -43.33
N GLU A 183 24.80 121.15 -43.57
CA GLU A 183 25.63 119.92 -43.60
C GLU A 183 25.52 119.13 -42.29
N VAL A 184 25.63 119.81 -41.13
CA VAL A 184 25.44 119.16 -39.81
C VAL A 184 24.00 118.69 -39.61
N ALA A 185 23.00 119.48 -40.02
CA ALA A 185 21.59 119.11 -39.90
C ALA A 185 21.20 117.91 -40.78
N GLU A 186 21.79 117.78 -41.97
CA GLU A 186 21.58 116.64 -42.87
C GLU A 186 22.18 115.35 -42.28
N VAL A 187 23.40 115.41 -41.72
CA VAL A 187 24.01 114.28 -41.00
C VAL A 187 23.16 113.87 -39.79
N ALA A 188 22.81 114.81 -38.92
CA ALA A 188 21.98 114.52 -37.74
C ALA A 188 20.59 113.96 -38.10
N GLN A 189 20.00 114.41 -39.22
CA GLN A 189 18.74 113.88 -39.74
C GLN A 189 18.90 112.45 -40.30
N ALA A 190 20.02 112.14 -40.96
CA ALA A 190 20.32 110.78 -41.44
C ALA A 190 20.53 109.82 -40.26
N ASP A 191 21.30 110.21 -39.24
CA ASP A 191 21.51 109.41 -38.03
C ASP A 191 20.20 109.19 -37.26
N ARG A 192 19.35 110.22 -37.14
CA ARG A 192 18.01 110.10 -36.54
C ARG A 192 17.11 109.15 -37.34
N ALA A 193 17.22 109.09 -38.67
CA ALA A 193 16.49 108.13 -39.50
C ALA A 193 17.03 106.70 -39.33
N ASN A 194 18.35 106.52 -39.29
CA ASN A 194 19.00 105.24 -39.01
C ASN A 194 18.59 104.67 -37.64
N LEU A 195 18.60 105.52 -36.60
CA LEU A 195 18.14 105.16 -35.26
C LEU A 195 16.65 104.81 -35.24
N TRP A 196 15.80 105.54 -35.97
CA TRP A 196 14.38 105.21 -36.07
C TRP A 196 14.15 103.83 -36.72
N HIS A 197 14.85 103.52 -37.82
CA HIS A 197 14.78 102.20 -38.45
C HIS A 197 15.29 101.08 -37.54
N GLN A 198 16.35 101.31 -36.76
CA GLN A 198 16.84 100.35 -35.75
C GLN A 198 15.79 100.12 -34.65
N ILE A 199 15.18 101.20 -34.11
CA ILE A 199 14.13 101.10 -33.10
C ILE A 199 12.97 100.24 -33.62
N CYS A 200 12.42 100.55 -34.80
CA CYS A 200 11.33 99.77 -35.39
C CYS A 200 11.70 98.29 -35.62
N ALA A 201 12.91 98.00 -36.13
CA ALA A 201 13.37 96.62 -36.31
C ALA A 201 13.49 95.86 -34.98
N THR A 202 13.96 96.52 -33.91
CA THR A 202 14.00 95.92 -32.56
C THR A 202 12.62 95.81 -31.91
N GLU A 203 11.67 96.67 -32.27
CA GLU A 203 10.29 96.61 -31.79
C GLU A 203 9.55 95.43 -32.44
N ASP A 204 9.66 95.26 -33.77
CA ASP A 204 9.17 94.09 -34.50
C ASP A 204 9.76 92.77 -33.94
N GLU A 205 11.06 92.75 -33.61
CA GLU A 205 11.70 91.59 -32.99
C GLU A 205 11.18 91.33 -31.57
N ASN A 206 10.97 92.38 -30.76
CA ASN A 206 10.36 92.25 -29.44
C ASN A 206 8.89 91.79 -29.50
N ILE A 207 8.15 92.13 -30.55
CA ILE A 207 6.78 91.63 -30.77
C ILE A 207 6.82 90.12 -31.05
N ARG A 208 7.63 89.66 -32.02
CA ARG A 208 7.75 88.23 -32.33
C ARG A 208 8.20 87.40 -31.11
N LEU A 209 9.20 87.88 -30.36
CA LEU A 209 9.68 87.20 -29.15
C LEU A 209 8.60 87.10 -28.05
N ARG A 210 7.62 88.01 -28.02
CA ARG A 210 6.45 87.90 -27.12
C ARG A 210 5.43 86.89 -27.67
N GLU A 211 5.14 86.94 -28.97
CA GLU A 211 4.23 86.00 -29.63
C GLU A 211 4.72 84.55 -29.52
N ASP A 212 6.02 84.30 -29.72
CA ASP A 212 6.66 83.00 -29.53
C ASP A 212 6.58 82.53 -28.06
N MET A 213 6.84 83.43 -27.11
CA MET A 213 6.75 83.13 -25.67
C MET A 213 5.32 82.84 -25.22
N GLU A 214 4.33 83.57 -25.74
CA GLU A 214 2.90 83.32 -25.48
C GLU A 214 2.46 81.99 -26.13
N MET A 215 2.91 81.69 -27.36
CA MET A 215 2.65 80.41 -28.01
C MET A 215 3.20 79.25 -27.18
N GLU A 216 4.45 79.30 -26.75
CA GLU A 216 5.05 78.27 -25.89
C GLU A 216 4.35 78.18 -24.53
N GLN A 217 3.93 79.30 -23.93
CA GLN A 217 3.13 79.27 -22.71
C GLN A 217 1.78 78.55 -22.92
N THR A 218 1.12 78.71 -24.07
CA THR A 218 -0.09 77.94 -24.40
C THR A 218 0.23 76.45 -24.65
N ASN A 219 1.33 76.13 -25.32
CA ASN A 219 1.79 74.75 -25.53
C ASN A 219 2.02 74.03 -24.21
N PHE A 220 2.84 74.60 -23.31
CA PHE A 220 3.07 74.04 -21.97
C PHE A 220 1.79 73.93 -21.14
N THR A 221 0.84 74.87 -21.29
CA THR A 221 -0.45 74.81 -20.59
C THR A 221 -1.30 73.65 -21.11
N ASN A 222 -1.36 73.45 -22.43
CA ASN A 222 -2.09 72.34 -23.05
C ASN A 222 -1.47 70.98 -22.71
N GLU A 223 -0.13 70.85 -22.77
CA GLU A 223 0.56 69.63 -22.35
C GLU A 223 0.33 69.32 -20.87
N LYS A 224 0.40 70.32 -19.99
CA LYS A 224 0.11 70.18 -18.56
C LYS A 224 -1.31 69.69 -18.31
N ILE A 225 -2.30 70.19 -19.06
CA ILE A 225 -3.69 69.70 -18.98
C ILE A 225 -3.79 68.24 -19.43
N ALA A 226 -3.18 67.88 -20.56
CA ALA A 226 -3.19 66.52 -21.09
C ALA A 226 -2.47 65.50 -20.18
N LEU A 227 -1.34 65.88 -19.57
CA LEU A 227 -0.62 65.08 -18.58
C LEU A 227 -1.43 64.93 -17.28
N ASN A 228 -2.09 65.99 -16.81
CA ASN A 228 -2.93 65.94 -15.62
C ASN A 228 -4.18 65.07 -15.85
N GLN A 229 -4.79 65.11 -17.03
CA GLN A 229 -5.87 64.19 -17.39
C GLN A 229 -5.39 62.73 -17.34
N ARG A 230 -4.28 62.40 -18.03
CA ARG A 230 -3.69 61.05 -18.00
C ARG A 230 -3.35 60.59 -16.58
N LEU A 231 -2.89 61.49 -15.71
CA LEU A 231 -2.67 61.19 -14.29
C LEU A 231 -3.98 60.77 -13.61
N THR A 232 -5.06 61.53 -13.75
CA THR A 232 -6.36 61.17 -13.15
C THR A 232 -6.95 59.87 -13.72
N GLU A 233 -6.73 59.56 -15.00
CA GLU A 233 -7.11 58.28 -15.62
C GLU A 233 -6.30 57.09 -15.04
N LEU A 234 -5.00 57.29 -14.80
CA LEU A 234 -4.14 56.31 -14.15
C LEU A 234 -4.50 56.13 -12.66
N GLU A 235 -4.83 57.20 -11.94
CA GLU A 235 -5.30 57.12 -10.56
C GLU A 235 -6.64 56.37 -10.45
N ALA A 236 -7.57 56.60 -11.39
CA ALA A 236 -8.85 55.89 -11.45
C ALA A 236 -8.67 54.39 -11.75
N THR A 237 -7.80 54.03 -12.70
CA THR A 237 -7.50 52.62 -13.01
C THR A 237 -6.76 51.91 -11.87
N ILE A 238 -5.80 52.58 -11.21
CA ILE A 238 -5.17 52.07 -9.97
C ILE A 238 -6.20 51.89 -8.86
N GLY A 239 -7.16 52.81 -8.71
CA GLY A 239 -8.28 52.68 -7.77
C GLY A 239 -9.14 51.45 -8.05
N SER A 240 -9.50 51.23 -9.32
CA SER A 240 -10.24 50.05 -9.77
C SER A 240 -9.51 48.75 -9.46
N LEU A 241 -8.25 48.62 -9.89
CA LEU A 241 -7.42 47.43 -9.67
C LEU A 241 -7.18 47.14 -8.17
N ARG A 242 -7.05 48.17 -7.33
CA ARG A 242 -6.98 48.01 -5.87
C ARG A 242 -8.29 47.45 -5.27
N SER A 243 -9.43 47.85 -5.83
CA SER A 243 -10.74 47.34 -5.39
C SER A 243 -10.96 45.89 -5.85
N GLU A 244 -10.53 45.54 -7.06
CA GLU A 244 -10.57 44.18 -7.61
C GLU A 244 -9.65 43.22 -6.85
N LEU A 245 -8.40 43.62 -6.59
CA LEU A 245 -7.45 42.84 -5.79
C LEU A 245 -7.97 42.60 -4.36
N LYS A 246 -8.68 43.58 -3.77
CA LYS A 246 -9.37 43.39 -2.49
C LYS A 246 -10.50 42.36 -2.63
N ALA A 247 -11.35 42.48 -3.64
CA ALA A 247 -12.44 41.55 -3.89
C ALA A 247 -11.95 40.11 -4.11
N GLU A 248 -10.82 39.92 -4.81
CA GLU A 248 -10.17 38.61 -4.97
C GLU A 248 -9.58 38.06 -3.67
N ARG A 249 -8.88 38.88 -2.87
CA ARG A 249 -8.43 38.45 -1.53
C ARG A 249 -9.62 37.99 -0.68
N ASP A 250 -10.71 38.73 -0.74
CA ASP A 250 -11.92 38.44 0.03
C ASP A 250 -12.67 37.20 -0.53
N ARG A 251 -12.56 36.90 -1.84
CA ARG A 251 -13.00 35.62 -2.47
C ARG A 251 -12.16 34.45 -1.98
N PHE A 252 -10.85 34.50 -2.18
CA PHE A 252 -9.90 33.47 -1.78
C PHE A 252 -9.98 33.15 -0.28
N THR A 253 -10.19 34.17 0.57
CA THR A 253 -10.37 33.99 2.02
C THR A 253 -11.65 33.21 2.36
N ARG A 254 -12.75 33.44 1.62
CA ARG A 254 -14.00 32.69 1.79
C ARG A 254 -13.88 31.26 1.28
N GLU A 255 -13.23 31.05 0.12
CA GLU A 255 -12.97 29.72 -0.44
C GLU A 255 -12.06 28.88 0.46
N LYS A 256 -10.94 29.47 0.94
CA LYS A 256 -10.06 28.82 1.93
C LYS A 256 -10.81 28.42 3.19
N LYS A 257 -11.74 29.25 3.68
CA LYS A 257 -12.58 28.89 4.83
C LYS A 257 -13.52 27.72 4.48
N ALA A 258 -14.23 27.79 3.36
CA ALA A 258 -15.15 26.73 2.94
C ALA A 258 -14.45 25.37 2.76
N LEU A 259 -13.25 25.36 2.17
CA LEU A 259 -12.42 24.16 2.06
C LEU A 259 -11.94 23.65 3.43
N SER A 260 -11.56 24.54 4.36
CA SER A 260 -11.19 24.16 5.72
C SER A 260 -12.37 23.60 6.52
N ASP A 261 -13.57 24.12 6.32
CA ASP A 261 -14.81 23.60 6.93
C ASP A 261 -15.19 22.24 6.30
N GLN A 262 -15.02 22.06 4.98
CA GLN A 262 -15.22 20.77 4.30
C GLN A 262 -14.21 19.71 4.72
N MET A 263 -12.92 20.05 4.89
CA MET A 263 -11.90 19.12 5.40
C MET A 263 -12.27 18.63 6.80
N ARG A 264 -12.64 19.55 7.70
CA ARG A 264 -13.08 19.23 9.07
C ARG A 264 -14.31 18.33 9.10
N GLU A 265 -15.25 18.52 8.17
CA GLU A 265 -16.42 17.64 8.04
C GLU A 265 -16.06 16.23 7.54
N ILE A 266 -15.12 16.12 6.59
CA ILE A 266 -14.58 14.82 6.15
C ILE A 266 -13.82 14.12 7.29
N GLU A 267 -13.06 14.87 8.11
CA GLU A 267 -12.38 14.37 9.30
C GLU A 267 -13.39 13.83 10.34
N ASN A 268 -14.47 14.58 10.62
CA ASN A 268 -15.57 14.12 11.48
C ASN A 268 -16.19 12.81 10.97
N GLN A 269 -16.47 12.72 9.67
CA GLN A 269 -17.07 11.55 9.05
C GLN A 269 -16.14 10.33 9.09
N LEU A 270 -14.83 10.53 8.87
CA LEU A 270 -13.82 9.47 9.01
C LEU A 270 -13.71 8.97 10.45
N GLU A 271 -13.77 9.87 11.44
CA GLU A 271 -13.72 9.49 12.86
C GLU A 271 -14.99 8.76 13.31
N TRP A 272 -16.16 9.17 12.80
CA TRP A 272 -17.41 8.42 13.02
C TRP A 272 -17.34 7.01 12.42
N VAL A 273 -16.83 6.86 11.18
CA VAL A 273 -16.64 5.55 10.53
C VAL A 273 -15.60 4.69 11.26
N ARG A 274 -14.59 5.29 11.90
CA ARG A 274 -13.64 4.59 12.79
C ARG A 274 -14.35 4.07 14.04
N SER A 275 -15.04 4.94 14.79
CA SER A 275 -15.77 4.55 16.00
C SER A 275 -16.75 3.41 15.75
N GLU A 276 -17.57 3.51 14.69
CA GLU A 276 -18.50 2.44 14.29
C GLU A 276 -17.77 1.12 13.97
N LYS A 277 -16.55 1.17 13.43
CA LYS A 277 -15.74 -0.04 13.16
C LYS A 277 -15.07 -0.58 14.42
N ASP A 278 -14.61 0.26 15.32
CA ASP A 278 -14.04 -0.15 16.60
C ASP A 278 -15.11 -0.75 17.52
N ASP A 279 -16.34 -0.21 17.52
CA ASP A 279 -17.50 -0.80 18.19
C ASP A 279 -17.88 -2.17 17.58
N GLN A 280 -17.88 -2.30 16.25
CA GLN A 280 -18.06 -3.59 15.57
C GLN A 280 -16.95 -4.60 15.92
N ILE A 281 -15.69 -4.16 15.98
CA ILE A 281 -14.54 -4.99 16.38
C ILE A 281 -14.65 -5.41 17.85
N ALA A 282 -15.06 -4.50 18.75
CA ALA A 282 -15.27 -4.79 20.17
C ALA A 282 -16.40 -5.82 20.36
N LYS A 283 -17.53 -5.63 19.67
CA LYS A 283 -18.65 -6.57 19.64
C LYS A 283 -18.22 -7.95 19.14
N LEU A 284 -17.62 -8.05 17.95
CA LEU A 284 -17.14 -9.32 17.40
C LEU A 284 -16.08 -9.99 18.29
N SER A 285 -15.24 -9.20 18.95
CA SER A 285 -14.26 -9.71 19.92
C SER A 285 -14.93 -10.27 21.19
N SER A 286 -16.03 -9.67 21.64
CA SER A 286 -16.84 -10.20 22.76
C SER A 286 -17.58 -11.49 22.39
N GLU A 287 -18.16 -11.55 21.19
CA GLU A 287 -18.85 -12.73 20.66
C GLU A 287 -17.88 -13.88 20.44
N LYS A 288 -16.70 -13.61 19.86
CA LYS A 288 -15.60 -14.58 19.73
C LYS A 288 -15.16 -15.15 21.08
N ARG A 289 -15.07 -14.32 22.13
CA ARG A 289 -14.72 -14.77 23.48
C ARG A 289 -15.80 -15.70 24.04
N ASN A 290 -17.06 -15.28 24.02
CA ASN A 290 -18.20 -16.08 24.47
C ASN A 290 -18.29 -17.45 23.74
N LEU A 291 -18.09 -17.47 22.41
CA LEU A 291 -18.06 -18.71 21.63
C LEU A 291 -16.87 -19.61 21.98
N HIS A 292 -15.70 -19.04 22.30
CA HIS A 292 -14.55 -19.79 22.77
C HIS A 292 -14.77 -20.37 24.18
N ASP A 293 -15.34 -19.59 25.11
CA ASP A 293 -15.67 -20.05 26.46
C ASP A 293 -16.68 -21.22 26.40
N ARG A 294 -17.73 -21.09 25.58
CA ARG A 294 -18.71 -22.16 25.32
C ARG A 294 -18.11 -23.40 24.65
N LEU A 295 -17.07 -23.24 23.82
CA LEU A 295 -16.34 -24.37 23.25
C LEU A 295 -15.53 -25.09 24.34
N ASN A 296 -14.81 -24.35 25.18
CA ASN A 296 -14.03 -24.90 26.28
C ASN A 296 -14.92 -25.66 27.30
N ASP A 297 -16.12 -25.14 27.58
CA ASP A 297 -17.15 -25.83 28.37
C ASP A 297 -17.62 -27.13 27.69
N ALA A 298 -17.93 -27.09 26.39
CA ALA A 298 -18.38 -28.27 25.65
C ALA A 298 -17.29 -29.35 25.53
N GLU A 299 -16.03 -28.97 25.35
CA GLU A 299 -14.88 -29.87 25.38
C GLU A 299 -14.68 -30.48 26.77
N SER A 300 -14.86 -29.70 27.84
CA SER A 300 -14.79 -30.17 29.23
C SER A 300 -15.91 -31.16 29.56
N GLN A 301 -17.14 -30.88 29.13
CA GLN A 301 -18.27 -31.81 29.23
C GLN A 301 -18.02 -33.09 28.42
N LEU A 302 -17.48 -32.98 27.20
CA LEU A 302 -17.12 -34.13 26.37
C LEU A 302 -16.00 -34.96 27.01
N ALA A 303 -15.02 -34.34 27.66
CA ALA A 303 -13.97 -35.02 28.41
C ALA A 303 -14.53 -35.79 29.62
N LEU A 304 -15.47 -35.18 30.36
CA LEU A 304 -16.19 -35.83 31.46
C LEU A 304 -17.03 -37.03 30.98
N VAL A 305 -17.76 -36.89 29.86
CA VAL A 305 -18.52 -37.98 29.24
C VAL A 305 -17.60 -39.09 28.72
N LYS A 306 -16.46 -38.75 28.11
CA LYS A 306 -15.40 -39.72 27.72
C LYS A 306 -14.77 -40.41 28.93
N ALA A 307 -14.64 -39.75 30.08
CA ALA A 307 -14.18 -40.36 31.32
C ALA A 307 -15.23 -41.33 31.89
N ARG A 308 -16.48 -40.88 32.03
CA ARG A 308 -17.60 -41.72 32.50
C ARG A 308 -17.81 -42.95 31.61
N LYS A 309 -17.83 -42.79 30.28
CA LYS A 309 -17.95 -43.91 29.33
C LYS A 309 -16.80 -44.91 29.45
N ARG A 310 -15.56 -44.46 29.71
CA ARG A 310 -14.42 -45.36 29.98
C ARG A 310 -14.61 -46.13 31.28
N GLU A 311 -15.11 -45.50 32.35
CA GLU A 311 -15.30 -46.18 33.63
C GLU A 311 -16.48 -47.17 33.59
N GLU A 312 -17.62 -46.81 32.98
CA GLU A 312 -18.71 -47.76 32.75
C GLU A 312 -18.25 -48.94 31.86
N LEU A 313 -17.43 -48.69 30.82
CA LEU A 313 -16.85 -49.76 30.02
C LEU A 313 -15.93 -50.67 30.85
N LYS A 314 -15.16 -50.15 31.82
CA LYS A 314 -14.39 -50.99 32.76
C LYS A 314 -15.31 -51.84 33.65
N LYS A 315 -16.41 -51.27 34.18
CA LYS A 315 -17.39 -52.02 34.99
C LYS A 315 -18.00 -53.17 34.19
N VAL A 316 -18.61 -52.86 33.04
CA VAL A 316 -19.20 -53.84 32.12
C VAL A 316 -18.16 -54.89 31.68
N THR A 317 -16.90 -54.51 31.48
CA THR A 317 -15.83 -55.48 31.18
C THR A 317 -15.53 -56.40 32.36
N LYS A 318 -15.47 -55.89 33.60
CA LYS A 318 -15.32 -56.70 34.82
C LYS A 318 -16.51 -57.64 35.00
N GLU A 319 -17.73 -57.12 34.91
CA GLU A 319 -18.99 -57.86 35.01
C GLU A 319 -19.07 -58.98 33.98
N LYS A 320 -18.79 -58.69 32.71
CA LYS A 320 -18.72 -59.70 31.63
C LYS A 320 -17.69 -60.78 31.95
N ASN A 321 -16.52 -60.42 32.49
CA ASN A 321 -15.49 -61.39 32.85
C ASN A 321 -15.90 -62.25 34.07
N THR A 322 -16.57 -61.68 35.08
CA THR A 322 -17.13 -62.46 36.19
C THR A 322 -18.26 -63.38 35.76
N LEU A 323 -19.13 -62.93 34.86
CA LEU A 323 -20.19 -63.75 34.26
C LEU A 323 -19.63 -64.87 33.37
N ALA A 324 -18.55 -64.61 32.63
CA ALA A 324 -17.86 -65.62 31.83
C ALA A 324 -17.22 -66.71 32.70
N GLU A 325 -16.60 -66.34 33.82
CA GLU A 325 -16.02 -67.32 34.77
C GLU A 325 -17.12 -68.07 35.54
N GLN A 326 -18.24 -67.43 35.88
CA GLN A 326 -19.43 -68.11 36.42
C GLN A 326 -20.02 -69.11 35.40
N LEU A 327 -20.20 -68.71 34.14
CA LEU A 327 -20.69 -69.56 33.06
C LEU A 327 -19.78 -70.77 32.86
N LYS A 328 -18.47 -70.56 32.73
CA LYS A 328 -17.45 -71.62 32.64
C LYS A 328 -17.50 -72.60 33.81
N ASN A 329 -17.73 -72.12 35.04
CA ASN A 329 -17.89 -72.98 36.22
C ASN A 329 -19.23 -73.74 36.21
N ALA A 330 -20.31 -73.14 35.70
CA ALA A 330 -21.60 -73.81 35.50
C ALA A 330 -21.54 -74.87 34.39
N GLU A 331 -20.87 -74.58 33.28
CA GLU A 331 -20.60 -75.53 32.18
C GLU A 331 -19.71 -76.69 32.62
N ALA A 332 -18.66 -76.42 33.40
CA ALA A 332 -17.81 -77.46 33.99
C ALA A 332 -18.60 -78.34 34.98
N SER A 333 -19.53 -77.74 35.74
CA SER A 333 -20.44 -78.48 36.64
C SER A 333 -21.45 -79.32 35.86
N ARG A 334 -22.06 -78.76 34.79
CA ARG A 334 -22.94 -79.52 33.89
C ARG A 334 -22.21 -80.69 33.25
N LYS A 335 -20.99 -80.48 32.76
CA LYS A 335 -20.16 -81.56 32.18
C LYS A 335 -19.90 -82.68 33.19
N ARG A 336 -19.65 -82.36 34.48
CA ARG A 336 -19.53 -83.39 35.53
C ARG A 336 -20.82 -84.21 35.65
N PHE A 337 -21.98 -83.56 35.69
CA PHE A 337 -23.28 -84.26 35.70
C PHE A 337 -23.53 -85.08 34.42
N ASP A 338 -23.15 -84.57 33.23
CA ASP A 338 -23.23 -85.29 31.96
C ASP A 338 -22.35 -86.57 31.98
N ASP A 339 -21.16 -86.49 32.57
CA ASP A 339 -20.22 -87.61 32.73
C ASP A 339 -20.60 -88.56 33.91
N GLU A 340 -21.37 -88.07 34.89
CA GLU A 340 -22.05 -88.86 35.95
C GLU A 340 -23.20 -89.69 35.35
N LEU A 341 -24.05 -89.06 34.53
CA LEU A 341 -25.15 -89.71 33.81
C LEU A 341 -24.67 -90.80 32.86
N LYS A 342 -23.55 -90.60 32.16
CA LYS A 342 -22.92 -91.64 31.33
C LYS A 342 -22.44 -92.84 32.15
N ARG A 343 -21.91 -92.62 33.37
CA ARG A 343 -21.56 -93.71 34.29
C ARG A 343 -22.79 -94.50 34.72
N TYR A 344 -23.87 -93.81 35.13
CA TYR A 344 -25.13 -94.49 35.46
C TYR A 344 -25.70 -95.27 34.27
N ALA A 345 -25.67 -94.72 33.05
CA ALA A 345 -26.09 -95.44 31.85
C ALA A 345 -25.29 -96.75 31.64
N ALA A 346 -23.96 -96.70 31.74
CA ALA A 346 -23.10 -97.88 31.64
C ALA A 346 -23.34 -98.91 32.77
N GLU A 347 -23.57 -98.46 34.01
CA GLU A 347 -23.92 -99.35 35.13
C GLU A 347 -25.29 -100.02 34.92
N THR A 348 -26.28 -99.30 34.40
CA THR A 348 -27.59 -99.89 34.06
C THR A 348 -27.49 -100.89 32.89
N GLN A 349 -26.67 -100.61 31.87
CA GLN A 349 -26.45 -101.53 30.76
C GLN A 349 -25.79 -102.84 31.24
N THR A 350 -24.72 -102.76 32.03
CA THR A 350 -24.03 -103.95 32.55
C THR A 350 -24.92 -104.77 33.50
N ARG A 351 -25.81 -104.13 34.29
CA ARG A 351 -26.86 -104.85 35.04
C ARG A 351 -27.85 -105.58 34.14
N GLU A 352 -28.27 -104.99 33.03
CA GLU A 352 -29.20 -105.61 32.07
C GLU A 352 -28.55 -106.79 31.31
N GLU A 353 -27.26 -106.70 31.01
CA GLU A 353 -26.47 -107.79 30.43
C GLU A 353 -26.36 -108.98 31.41
N ILE A 354 -26.08 -108.71 32.69
CA ILE A 354 -26.12 -109.73 33.76
C ILE A 354 -27.52 -110.34 33.89
N ARG A 355 -28.58 -109.52 33.88
CA ARG A 355 -29.98 -109.98 33.98
C ARG A 355 -30.33 -110.96 32.85
N LYS A 356 -29.96 -110.65 31.60
CA LYS A 356 -30.13 -111.54 30.44
C LYS A 356 -29.32 -112.83 30.54
N SER A 357 -28.12 -112.78 31.12
CA SER A 357 -27.30 -113.97 31.37
C SER A 357 -28.01 -114.95 32.31
N LEU A 358 -28.55 -114.45 33.43
CA LEU A 358 -29.34 -115.27 34.35
C LEU A 358 -30.65 -115.80 33.73
N GLU A 359 -31.39 -114.99 32.97
CA GLU A 359 -32.61 -115.45 32.26
C GLU A 359 -32.34 -116.61 31.28
N ASN A 360 -31.20 -116.60 30.61
CA ASN A 360 -30.82 -117.66 29.68
C ASN A 360 -30.41 -118.95 30.41
N GLU A 361 -29.70 -118.84 31.54
CA GLU A 361 -29.30 -120.01 32.35
C GLU A 361 -30.50 -120.69 33.02
N VAL A 362 -31.46 -119.92 33.56
CA VAL A 362 -32.74 -120.46 34.06
C VAL A 362 -33.47 -121.23 32.97
N ARG A 363 -33.54 -120.69 31.75
CA ARG A 363 -34.20 -121.33 30.60
C ARG A 363 -33.54 -122.65 30.21
N ARG A 364 -32.20 -122.71 30.26
CA ARG A 364 -31.40 -123.93 30.01
C ARG A 364 -31.67 -125.01 31.06
N LEU A 365 -31.74 -124.63 32.33
CA LEU A 365 -32.05 -125.54 33.44
C LEU A 365 -33.46 -126.13 33.32
N THR A 366 -34.47 -125.28 33.05
CA THR A 366 -35.86 -125.73 32.83
C THR A 366 -35.97 -126.77 31.71
N GLN A 367 -35.28 -126.56 30.59
CA GLN A 367 -35.27 -127.52 29.48
C GLN A 367 -34.61 -128.86 29.86
N THR A 368 -33.59 -128.83 30.73
CA THR A 368 -32.88 -130.04 31.17
C THR A 368 -33.76 -130.89 32.10
N VAL A 369 -34.47 -130.25 33.05
CA VAL A 369 -35.39 -130.95 33.97
C VAL A 369 -36.50 -131.67 33.21
N GLY A 370 -37.14 -130.99 32.26
CA GLY A 370 -38.23 -131.57 31.45
C GLY A 370 -37.82 -132.78 30.59
N GLN A 371 -36.53 -132.94 30.27
CA GLN A 371 -36.02 -134.14 29.62
C GLN A 371 -35.90 -135.31 30.62
N THR A 372 -35.35 -135.07 31.82
CA THR A 372 -35.19 -136.10 32.86
C THR A 372 -36.52 -136.63 33.41
N GLU A 373 -37.58 -135.81 33.42
CA GLU A 373 -38.94 -136.27 33.80
C GLU A 373 -39.61 -137.16 32.73
N GLY A 374 -39.16 -137.10 31.47
CA GLY A 374 -39.61 -137.98 30.40
C GLY A 374 -39.05 -139.40 30.55
N GLU A 375 -37.73 -139.51 30.66
CA GLU A 375 -37.03 -140.80 30.81
C GLU A 375 -37.48 -141.56 32.06
N LYS A 376 -37.77 -140.85 33.17
CA LYS A 376 -38.34 -141.46 34.39
C LYS A 376 -39.67 -142.15 34.12
N ARG A 377 -40.59 -141.50 33.40
CA ARG A 377 -41.94 -142.01 33.14
C ARG A 377 -41.91 -143.27 32.27
N GLU A 378 -41.05 -143.29 31.26
CA GLU A 378 -40.86 -144.46 30.39
C GLU A 378 -40.28 -145.67 31.15
N LYS A 379 -39.42 -145.42 32.16
CA LYS A 379 -38.95 -146.47 33.09
C LYS A 379 -40.07 -147.00 33.99
N GLU A 380 -40.92 -146.12 34.52
CA GLU A 380 -42.04 -146.52 35.39
C GLU A 380 -43.05 -147.41 34.64
N GLU A 381 -43.37 -147.11 33.37
CA GLU A 381 -44.21 -148.00 32.55
C GLU A 381 -43.56 -149.35 32.21
N GLN A 382 -42.23 -149.45 32.16
CA GLN A 382 -41.53 -150.73 31.96
C GLN A 382 -41.64 -151.62 33.20
N ILE A 383 -41.59 -151.04 34.41
CA ILE A 383 -41.73 -151.76 35.68
C ILE A 383 -43.12 -152.40 35.78
N THR A 384 -44.19 -151.63 35.53
CA THR A 384 -45.58 -152.14 35.57
C THR A 384 -45.83 -153.29 34.59
N ARG A 385 -45.12 -153.32 33.45
CA ARG A 385 -45.17 -154.41 32.48
C ARG A 385 -44.43 -155.68 32.95
N CYS A 386 -43.40 -155.55 33.79
CA CYS A 386 -42.71 -156.69 34.40
C CYS A 386 -43.48 -157.27 35.59
N GLU A 387 -44.10 -156.42 36.43
CA GLU A 387 -44.90 -156.85 37.58
C GLU A 387 -46.05 -157.79 37.15
N ALA A 388 -46.87 -157.36 36.18
CA ALA A 388 -47.97 -158.17 35.65
C ALA A 388 -47.54 -159.50 34.99
N TYR A 389 -46.27 -159.63 34.57
CA TYR A 389 -45.72 -160.88 34.05
C TYR A 389 -45.31 -161.85 35.17
N ILE A 390 -44.85 -161.33 36.31
CA ILE A 390 -44.44 -162.12 37.48
C ILE A 390 -45.68 -162.75 38.15
N ASP A 391 -46.73 -161.98 38.42
CA ASP A 391 -47.99 -162.48 39.00
C ASP A 391 -48.61 -163.63 38.17
N GLY A 392 -48.55 -163.49 36.84
CA GLY A 392 -49.00 -164.49 35.86
C GLY A 392 -48.13 -165.75 35.77
N MET A 393 -46.94 -165.74 36.39
CA MET A 393 -46.05 -166.89 36.55
C MET A 393 -46.16 -167.51 37.94
N GLU A 394 -46.27 -166.72 39.01
CA GLU A 394 -46.41 -167.24 40.39
C GLU A 394 -47.71 -168.02 40.60
N SER A 395 -48.82 -167.55 40.05
CA SER A 395 -50.11 -168.27 40.10
C SER A 395 -50.03 -169.66 39.44
N LYS A 396 -49.28 -169.81 38.34
CA LYS A 396 -49.04 -171.11 37.70
C LYS A 396 -48.12 -172.00 38.55
N LEU A 397 -47.11 -171.41 39.20
CA LEU A 397 -46.19 -172.14 40.08
C LEU A 397 -46.95 -172.78 41.27
N GLN A 398 -47.87 -172.05 41.89
CA GLN A 398 -48.69 -172.56 43.00
C GLN A 398 -49.53 -173.78 42.60
N VAL A 399 -50.17 -173.74 41.43
CA VAL A 399 -50.97 -174.86 40.90
C VAL A 399 -50.11 -176.12 40.73
N CYS A 400 -48.91 -175.99 40.16
CA CYS A 400 -47.97 -177.11 40.04
C CYS A 400 -47.51 -177.65 41.42
N GLN A 401 -47.22 -176.77 42.38
CA GLN A 401 -46.83 -177.17 43.75
C GLN A 401 -47.94 -177.86 44.54
N GLN A 402 -49.21 -177.64 44.19
CA GLN A 402 -50.35 -178.32 44.80
C GLN A 402 -50.61 -179.69 44.17
N TYR A 403 -50.38 -179.83 42.86
CA TYR A 403 -50.43 -181.11 42.15
C TYR A 403 -49.33 -182.08 42.63
N ILE A 404 -48.08 -181.62 42.74
CA ILE A 404 -46.94 -182.44 43.22
C ILE A 404 -47.21 -183.03 44.61
N ARG A 405 -47.66 -182.21 45.56
CA ARG A 405 -47.99 -182.66 46.93
C ARG A 405 -49.09 -183.72 46.99
N THR A 406 -49.95 -183.80 45.98
CA THR A 406 -51.01 -184.83 45.89
C THR A 406 -50.46 -186.17 45.39
N LEU A 407 -49.46 -186.14 44.49
CA LEU A 407 -48.73 -187.32 44.03
C LEU A 407 -47.80 -187.89 45.12
N GLU A 408 -47.14 -187.03 45.89
CA GLU A 408 -46.25 -187.43 46.99
C GLU A 408 -46.99 -188.24 48.06
N THR A 409 -48.19 -187.81 48.49
CA THR A 409 -49.01 -188.57 49.43
C THR A 409 -49.44 -189.94 48.87
N SER A 410 -49.81 -190.02 47.59
CA SER A 410 -50.23 -191.27 46.94
C SER A 410 -49.09 -192.30 46.86
N LEU A 411 -47.86 -191.83 46.59
CA LEU A 411 -46.67 -192.69 46.59
C LEU A 411 -46.34 -193.23 47.98
N GLN A 412 -46.54 -192.42 49.02
CA GLN A 412 -46.21 -192.80 50.40
C GLN A 412 -47.13 -193.90 50.95
N GLU A 413 -48.39 -193.95 50.52
CA GLU A 413 -49.33 -195.05 50.81
C GLU A 413 -48.99 -196.37 50.11
N GLU A 414 -48.29 -196.31 48.96
CA GLU A 414 -47.82 -197.50 48.25
C GLU A 414 -46.57 -198.10 48.93
N VAL A 415 -45.64 -197.26 49.39
CA VAL A 415 -44.45 -197.69 50.15
C VAL A 415 -44.85 -198.38 51.47
N ALA A 416 -45.85 -197.85 52.17
CA ALA A 416 -46.28 -198.39 53.47
C ALA A 416 -46.82 -199.84 53.38
N ARG A 417 -47.49 -200.21 52.29
CA ARG A 417 -48.12 -201.54 52.12
C ARG A 417 -47.13 -202.69 51.85
N HIS A 418 -45.92 -202.39 51.35
CA HIS A 418 -44.96 -203.42 50.94
C HIS A 418 -43.79 -203.65 51.91
N ALA A 419 -43.64 -202.83 52.96
CA ALA A 419 -42.50 -202.88 53.88
C ALA A 419 -42.24 -204.25 54.58
N PRO A 420 -43.25 -205.03 55.02
CA PRO A 420 -43.00 -206.29 55.73
C PRO A 420 -42.31 -207.37 54.89
N LEU A 421 -42.48 -207.35 53.57
CA LEU A 421 -41.85 -208.29 52.63
C LEU A 421 -40.33 -208.10 52.50
N TYR A 422 -39.81 -206.95 52.95
CA TYR A 422 -38.38 -206.62 52.96
C TYR A 422 -37.78 -206.60 54.38
N GLY A 423 -38.51 -207.11 55.37
CA GLY A 423 -38.03 -207.25 56.76
C GLY A 423 -38.21 -206.03 57.64
N VAL A 424 -39.03 -205.04 57.25
CA VAL A 424 -39.31 -203.84 58.04
C VAL A 424 -40.71 -203.91 58.64
N GLY A 425 -40.84 -203.75 59.96
CA GLY A 425 -42.12 -203.80 60.67
C GLY A 425 -42.57 -205.21 61.08
N VAL A 426 -41.67 -206.20 61.04
CA VAL A 426 -41.97 -207.57 61.48
C VAL A 426 -42.34 -207.66 62.97
N GLU A 427 -41.90 -206.71 63.80
CA GLU A 427 -42.36 -206.56 65.19
C GLU A 427 -43.86 -206.18 65.34
N SER A 428 -44.54 -205.81 64.26
CA SER A 428 -45.98 -205.50 64.24
C SER A 428 -46.86 -206.58 63.59
N LEU A 429 -46.28 -207.71 63.17
CA LEU A 429 -47.01 -208.87 62.65
C LEU A 429 -47.44 -209.80 63.79
N SER A 430 -48.65 -210.37 63.71
CA SER A 430 -49.09 -211.41 64.64
C SER A 430 -48.35 -212.74 64.39
N PHE A 431 -48.39 -213.66 65.37
CA PHE A 431 -47.73 -214.96 65.26
C PHE A 431 -48.15 -215.75 64.00
N ASN A 432 -49.43 -215.70 63.63
CA ASN A 432 -49.95 -216.35 62.42
C ASN A 432 -49.39 -215.74 61.13
N GLU A 433 -49.21 -214.42 61.10
CA GLU A 433 -48.65 -213.70 59.94
C GLU A 433 -47.13 -213.92 59.85
N LEU A 434 -46.45 -214.03 60.99
CA LEU A 434 -45.03 -214.38 61.07
C LEU A 434 -44.79 -215.85 60.66
N GLU A 435 -45.66 -216.78 61.04
CA GLU A 435 -45.64 -218.19 60.61
C GLU A 435 -45.96 -218.32 59.10
N ALA A 436 -46.84 -217.47 58.56
CA ALA A 436 -47.06 -217.36 57.11
C ALA A 436 -45.82 -216.82 56.38
N LEU A 437 -45.18 -215.77 56.90
CA LEU A 437 -43.96 -215.19 56.33
C LEU A 437 -42.78 -216.19 56.40
N ALA A 438 -42.68 -216.96 57.48
CA ALA A 438 -41.71 -218.04 57.62
C ALA A 438 -41.98 -219.19 56.63
N ASN A 439 -43.23 -219.60 56.45
CA ASN A 439 -43.60 -220.58 55.43
C ASN A 439 -43.22 -220.09 54.02
N ILE A 440 -43.52 -218.83 53.68
CA ILE A 440 -43.14 -218.24 52.38
C ILE A 440 -41.62 -218.30 52.16
N HIS A 441 -40.81 -217.93 53.15
CA HIS A 441 -39.35 -217.98 53.03
C HIS A 441 -38.79 -219.41 52.98
N GLU A 442 -39.29 -220.34 53.79
CA GLU A 442 -38.82 -221.72 53.76
C GLU A 442 -39.24 -222.44 52.47
N GLN A 443 -40.47 -222.22 52.00
CA GLN A 443 -40.99 -222.76 50.75
C GLN A 443 -40.24 -222.17 49.53
N SER A 444 -39.84 -220.90 49.58
CA SER A 444 -38.95 -220.28 48.60
C SER A 444 -37.55 -220.92 48.58
N LEU A 445 -36.95 -221.17 49.76
CA LEU A 445 -35.65 -221.86 49.86
C LEU A 445 -35.71 -223.32 49.38
N ARG A 446 -36.82 -224.02 49.62
CA ARG A 446 -37.07 -225.36 49.05
C ARG A 446 -37.21 -225.31 47.52
N GLN A 447 -37.89 -224.30 46.95
CA GLN A 447 -37.95 -224.07 45.50
C GLN A 447 -36.56 -223.79 44.90
N ILE A 448 -35.77 -222.89 45.50
CA ILE A 448 -34.43 -222.53 45.01
C ILE A 448 -33.50 -223.75 44.93
N LYS A 449 -33.56 -224.67 45.92
CA LYS A 449 -32.79 -225.92 45.86
C LYS A 449 -33.32 -226.93 44.84
N ALA A 450 -34.64 -226.98 44.59
CA ALA A 450 -35.20 -227.82 43.52
C ALA A 450 -34.78 -227.34 42.12
N ILE A 451 -34.63 -226.02 41.93
CA ILE A 451 -34.19 -225.40 40.67
C ILE A 451 -32.73 -225.73 40.32
N GLN A 452 -31.88 -226.08 41.30
CA GLN A 452 -30.45 -226.37 41.08
C GLN A 452 -30.12 -227.74 40.47
N GLN A 453 -31.07 -228.67 40.35
CA GLN A 453 -30.80 -230.04 39.83
C GLN A 453 -31.77 -230.51 38.72
N ARG A 454 -32.70 -229.67 38.23
CA ARG A 454 -33.57 -230.07 37.09
C ARG A 454 -34.05 -228.92 36.18
N LYS A 455 -33.37 -228.80 35.03
CA LYS A 455 -33.92 -228.42 33.70
C LYS A 455 -34.99 -227.28 33.63
N GLY A 456 -34.52 -226.06 33.38
CA GLY A 456 -34.68 -225.41 32.06
C GLY A 456 -35.80 -224.37 31.80
N SER A 457 -35.44 -223.41 30.94
CA SER A 457 -36.28 -222.52 30.11
C SER A 457 -36.92 -221.27 30.75
N SER A 458 -37.17 -220.26 29.88
CA SER A 458 -38.23 -219.24 29.95
C SER A 458 -38.02 -218.03 30.91
N HIS A 459 -38.48 -216.79 30.63
CA HIS A 459 -38.82 -216.06 29.38
C HIS A 459 -39.23 -214.58 29.72
N LEU A 460 -39.33 -213.67 28.72
CA LEU A 460 -40.21 -212.46 28.68
C LEU A 460 -39.90 -211.28 29.65
N LEU A 461 -40.57 -210.10 29.58
CA LEU A 461 -40.71 -209.09 28.48
C LEU A 461 -41.34 -207.76 29.02
N GLY A 462 -41.19 -206.64 28.29
CA GLY A 462 -42.06 -205.43 28.37
C GLY A 462 -41.61 -204.28 29.31
N GLY A 463 -41.98 -203.00 29.09
CA GLY A 463 -42.68 -202.43 27.93
C GLY A 463 -42.95 -200.90 27.97
N THR A 464 -42.59 -200.21 26.87
CA THR A 464 -43.38 -199.20 26.09
C THR A 464 -44.19 -198.02 26.72
N ALA A 465 -43.72 -196.80 26.40
CA ALA A 465 -44.40 -195.78 25.52
C ALA A 465 -45.26 -194.59 26.08
N LEU A 466 -45.36 -193.54 25.21
CA LEU A 466 -46.31 -192.38 25.15
C LEU A 466 -46.12 -191.20 26.15
N SER A 467 -46.65 -189.96 25.94
CA SER A 467 -46.69 -189.04 24.76
C SER A 467 -47.46 -187.71 25.03
N HIS A 468 -47.22 -186.67 24.19
CA HIS A 468 -48.12 -185.53 23.83
C HIS A 468 -48.34 -184.30 24.79
N ILE A 469 -48.08 -183.05 24.34
CA ILE A 469 -49.00 -181.95 23.85
C ILE A 469 -49.47 -180.99 25.00
N PRO A 470 -49.75 -179.66 24.83
CA PRO A 470 -49.91 -178.76 23.65
C PRO A 470 -48.93 -177.53 23.64
N ALA A 471 -49.33 -176.29 23.29
CA ALA A 471 -49.39 -175.70 21.92
C ALA A 471 -49.86 -174.20 21.92
N LEU A 472 -49.95 -173.56 20.73
CA LEU A 472 -50.49 -172.20 20.39
C LEU A 472 -49.55 -171.01 20.72
N PHE A 473 -49.59 -169.77 20.17
CA PHE A 473 -50.34 -168.99 19.11
C PHE A 473 -49.44 -167.75 18.72
N SER A 474 -49.87 -166.63 18.10
CA SER A 474 -50.18 -166.38 16.66
C SER A 474 -49.91 -164.89 16.25
N PRO A 475 -49.78 -164.52 14.94
CA PRO A 475 -49.36 -163.18 14.44
C PRO A 475 -50.52 -162.29 13.86
N PRO A 476 -50.32 -161.01 13.44
CA PRO A 476 -49.98 -160.66 12.03
C PRO A 476 -49.19 -159.31 11.79
N PRO A 477 -48.82 -158.95 10.52
CA PRO A 477 -48.18 -157.67 10.09
C PRO A 477 -49.20 -156.74 9.32
N PRO A 478 -48.86 -155.66 8.53
CA PRO A 478 -47.56 -155.04 8.16
C PRO A 478 -47.47 -153.47 8.10
N SER A 479 -46.28 -152.96 7.71
CA SER A 479 -46.00 -151.71 6.94
C SER A 479 -45.94 -150.29 7.59
N ALA A 480 -44.90 -149.56 7.12
CA ALA A 480 -44.78 -148.11 6.86
C ALA A 480 -44.16 -147.10 7.88
N ALA A 481 -43.33 -146.21 7.29
CA ALA A 481 -43.05 -144.79 7.64
C ALA A 481 -42.00 -144.35 8.69
N VAL A 482 -40.87 -143.86 8.14
CA VAL A 482 -40.16 -142.58 8.46
C VAL A 482 -39.59 -142.30 9.87
N GLY A 483 -38.25 -142.19 9.93
CA GLY A 483 -37.47 -141.37 10.88
C GLY A 483 -36.00 -141.31 10.38
N SER A 484 -35.47 -140.20 9.86
CA SER A 484 -35.18 -138.88 10.48
C SER A 484 -33.86 -138.87 11.29
N PRO A 485 -32.73 -138.44 10.68
CA PRO A 485 -31.43 -138.33 11.35
C PRO A 485 -31.06 -136.87 11.71
N ALA A 486 -29.77 -136.66 12.02
CA ALA A 486 -29.01 -135.41 12.12
C ALA A 486 -28.91 -134.75 13.51
N SER A 487 -27.66 -134.45 13.89
CA SER A 487 -27.33 -133.71 15.12
C SER A 487 -26.17 -132.73 14.86
N ARG A 488 -26.27 -131.56 15.51
CA ARG A 488 -25.17 -130.61 15.82
C ARG A 488 -24.38 -129.98 14.64
N ILE A 489 -25.01 -128.95 14.07
CA ILE A 489 -24.57 -127.53 14.09
C ILE A 489 -23.08 -127.22 13.71
N PRO A 490 -22.83 -126.42 12.65
CA PRO A 490 -21.53 -125.82 12.34
C PRO A 490 -21.33 -124.42 12.97
N ALA A 491 -20.12 -123.85 12.82
CA ALA A 491 -19.82 -122.46 13.14
C ALA A 491 -20.06 -121.49 11.94
N SER A 492 -20.14 -120.19 12.22
CA SER A 492 -20.67 -119.14 11.33
C SER A 492 -19.73 -118.64 10.21
N PRO A 493 -20.26 -118.10 9.09
CA PRO A 493 -19.51 -117.41 8.04
C PRO A 493 -19.64 -115.86 8.01
N MET A 494 -18.64 -115.21 7.40
CA MET A 494 -18.67 -113.97 6.58
C MET A 494 -19.28 -112.63 7.10
N ALA A 495 -18.42 -111.61 7.28
CA ALA A 495 -18.16 -110.41 6.42
C ALA A 495 -19.32 -109.67 5.68
N PRO A 496 -19.18 -108.41 5.13
CA PRO A 496 -17.96 -107.63 4.86
C PRO A 496 -17.97 -106.06 5.01
N ASN A 497 -16.79 -105.45 4.86
CA ASN A 497 -16.34 -104.17 4.24
C ASN A 497 -17.27 -102.94 3.97
N GLY A 498 -16.68 -101.72 4.00
CA GLY A 498 -17.00 -100.66 3.00
C GLY A 498 -16.60 -99.18 3.24
N ALA A 499 -15.47 -98.72 2.65
CA ALA A 499 -15.11 -97.33 2.21
C ALA A 499 -15.18 -96.11 3.20
N GLY A 500 -14.51 -94.96 2.97
CA GLY A 500 -13.44 -94.63 1.99
C GLY A 500 -12.99 -93.14 1.94
N MET A 501 -11.66 -92.94 2.00
CA MET A 501 -10.76 -92.05 1.20
C MET A 501 -10.94 -90.50 1.00
N HIS A 502 -9.77 -89.86 0.76
CA HIS A 502 -9.47 -88.49 0.26
C HIS A 502 -9.70 -87.28 1.20
N GLY A 503 -8.96 -86.15 1.08
CA GLY A 503 -7.93 -85.77 0.08
C GLY A 503 -6.98 -84.66 0.57
N ASN A 504 -6.05 -84.17 -0.28
CA ASN A 504 -4.91 -83.32 0.10
C ASN A 504 -4.50 -82.31 -1.02
N GLY A 505 -4.03 -81.10 -0.67
CA GLY A 505 -3.01 -80.36 -1.46
C GLY A 505 -3.31 -78.97 -2.09
N HIS A 506 -2.50 -77.97 -1.68
CA HIS A 506 -1.72 -77.01 -2.52
C HIS A 506 -2.28 -75.74 -3.24
N HIS A 507 -1.35 -74.75 -3.33
CA HIS A 507 -1.12 -73.65 -4.31
C HIS A 507 -1.80 -72.24 -4.25
N MET A 508 -1.03 -71.28 -3.71
CA MET A 508 -0.49 -70.02 -4.33
C MET A 508 -1.33 -69.02 -5.16
N ASN A 509 -1.34 -67.76 -4.67
CA ASN A 509 -1.19 -66.45 -5.34
C ASN A 509 -1.79 -66.13 -6.74
N SER A 510 -2.69 -65.14 -6.76
CA SER A 510 -2.70 -63.94 -7.64
C SER A 510 -3.76 -62.95 -7.09
N THR A 511 -3.95 -61.67 -7.42
CA THR A 511 -3.23 -60.53 -8.04
C THR A 511 -4.35 -59.55 -8.47
N THR A 512 -4.45 -58.41 -7.80
CA THR A 512 -4.95 -57.08 -8.25
C THR A 512 -5.71 -56.92 -9.59
N GLY A 513 -6.91 -56.31 -9.57
CA GLY A 513 -7.45 -55.54 -10.72
C GLY A 513 -8.96 -55.22 -10.76
N GLY A 514 -9.33 -53.96 -11.06
CA GLY A 514 -10.72 -53.49 -11.29
C GLY A 514 -11.44 -52.95 -10.03
N ARG A 515 -11.81 -51.67 -9.83
CA ARG A 515 -12.27 -50.51 -10.66
C ARG A 515 -13.80 -50.48 -10.86
N TRP A 516 -14.30 -49.30 -11.26
CA TRP A 516 -15.71 -48.92 -11.55
C TRP A 516 -16.55 -48.59 -10.29
N PHE A 517 -17.29 -47.46 -10.21
CA PHE A 517 -17.45 -46.31 -11.13
C PHE A 517 -17.82 -45.02 -10.35
N ASN A 518 -17.66 -43.85 -10.99
CA ASN A 518 -18.27 -42.55 -10.59
C ASN A 518 -19.65 -42.42 -11.32
N PRO A 519 -20.42 -41.31 -11.34
CA PRO A 519 -20.16 -39.96 -10.84
C PRO A 519 -21.29 -39.27 -10.03
N SER A 520 -20.94 -38.18 -9.34
CA SER A 520 -21.52 -36.83 -9.51
C SER A 520 -20.55 -35.82 -8.91
#